data_AF-A0A139XBR6-F1
#
_entry.id   AF-A0A139XBR6-F1
#
_cell.length_a   1.000
_cell.length_b   1.000
_cell.length_c   1.000
_cell.angle_alpha   90.00
_cell.angle_beta   90.00
_cell.angle_gamma   90.00
#
_symmetry.space_group_name_H-M   'P 1'
#
loop_
_entity.id
_entity.type
_entity.pdbx_description
1 polymer ?
#
loop_
_entity_poly.entity_id
_entity_poly.type
_entity_poly.pdbx_seq_one_letter_code
_entity_poly.pdbx_strand_id
1 'polypeptide(L)' 'MGEVLSNWKTYVPNSAYLTQRGATFLFDAQGELLYEHRDRAILGFAADMSHPLSFLQSL' A
#
# COMPACT_ATOMS: atom_id res chain seq x y z
N MET A 1 19.16 2.11 3.84
CA MET A 1 18.41 2.40 2.58
C MET A 1 19.28 2.25 1.33
N GLY A 2 20.55 2.68 1.32
CA GLY A 2 21.41 2.62 0.12
C GLY A 2 21.61 1.24 -0.49
N GLU A 3 21.83 0.20 0.32
CA GLU A 3 22.06 -1.18 -0.16
C GLU A 3 20.92 -1.74 -1.01
N VAL A 4 19.68 -1.58 -0.54
CA VAL A 4 18.48 -2.06 -1.25
C VAL A 4 18.26 -1.29 -2.55
N LEU A 5 18.54 0.02 -2.56
CA LEU A 5 18.42 0.85 -3.76
C LEU A 5 19.54 0.53 -4.77
N SER A 6 20.77 0.32 -4.31
CA SER A 6 21.92 -0.04 -5.13
C SER A 6 21.79 -1.44 -5.74
N ASN A 7 21.05 -2.34 -5.08
CA ASN A 7 20.82 -3.72 -5.53
C ASN A 7 19.35 -3.98 -5.89
N TRP A 8 18.63 -2.95 -6.31
CA TRP A 8 17.18 -3.01 -6.53
C TRP A 8 16.74 -4.20 -7.40
N LYS A 9 17.43 -4.45 -8.52
CA LYS A 9 17.10 -5.56 -9.44
C LYS A 9 17.35 -6.96 -8.85
N THR A 10 18.20 -7.07 -7.83
CA THR A 10 18.46 -8.33 -7.13
C THR A 10 17.28 -8.71 -6.24
N TYR A 11 16.65 -7.72 -5.61
CA TYR A 11 15.54 -7.92 -4.67
C TYR A 11 14.16 -7.75 -5.32
N VAL A 12 14.06 -6.94 -6.38
CA VAL A 12 12.85 -6.67 -7.17
C VAL A 12 13.18 -6.94 -8.65
N PRO A 13 13.19 -8.21 -9.09
CA PRO A 13 13.61 -8.59 -10.45
C PRO A 13 12.69 -8.01 -11.53
N ASN A 14 11.41 -7.86 -11.20
CA ASN A 14 10.42 -7.22 -12.06
C ASN A 14 9.48 -6.37 -11.21
N SER A 15 9.62 -5.05 -11.33
CA SER A 15 8.79 -4.09 -10.60
C SER A 15 7.33 -4.07 -11.06
N ALA A 16 7.00 -4.66 -12.21
CA ALA A 16 5.61 -4.81 -12.67
C ALA A 16 4.80 -5.76 -11.79
N TYR A 17 5.46 -6.65 -11.03
CA TYR A 17 4.84 -7.54 -10.05
C TYR A 17 4.98 -7.04 -8.62
N LEU A 18 5.63 -5.88 -8.41
CA LEU A 18 5.57 -5.23 -7.11
C LEU A 18 4.12 -4.82 -6.91
N THR A 19 3.46 -5.37 -5.89
CA THR A 19 2.10 -4.98 -5.56
C THR A 19 2.10 -3.48 -5.31
N GLN A 20 1.56 -2.72 -6.27
CA GLN A 20 1.17 -1.34 -6.00
C GLN A 20 0.14 -1.41 -4.88
N ARG A 21 0.37 -0.60 -3.84
CA ARG A 21 -0.36 -0.60 -2.56
C ARG A 21 -1.81 -1.06 -2.75
N GLY A 22 -2.09 -2.29 -2.36
CA GLY A 22 -3.36 -2.93 -2.59
C GLY A 22 -4.33 -2.61 -1.46
N ALA A 23 -5.52 -2.16 -1.81
CA ALA A 23 -6.67 -2.23 -0.93
C ALA A 23 -7.72 -3.11 -1.58
N THR A 24 -8.38 -3.94 -0.78
CA THR A 24 -9.50 -4.76 -1.24
C THR A 24 -10.78 -4.04 -0.86
N PHE A 25 -11.68 -3.85 -1.82
CA PHE A 25 -12.99 -3.25 -1.61
C PHE A 25 -14.07 -4.24 -2.05
N LEU A 26 -15.15 -4.32 -1.27
CA LEU A 26 -16.35 -5.06 -1.60
C LEU A 26 -17.50 -4.08 -1.71
N PHE A 27 -18.17 -4.06 -2.85
CA PHE A 27 -19.34 -3.25 -3.11
C PHE A 27 -20.57 -4.14 -3.27
N ASP A 28 -21.75 -3.61 -2.95
CA ASP A 28 -23.02 -4.25 -3.28
C ASP A 28 -23.40 -4.01 -4.76
N ALA A 29 -24.58 -4.49 -5.16
CA ALA A 29 -25.09 -4.32 -6.53
C ALA A 29 -25.48 -2.87 -6.86
N GLN A 30 -25.65 -2.02 -5.85
CA GLN A 30 -25.98 -0.60 -5.97
C GLN A 30 -24.72 0.28 -5.98
N GLY A 31 -23.55 -0.30 -5.70
CA GLY A 31 -22.26 0.39 -5.64
C GLY A 31 -21.91 0.90 -4.24
N GLU A 32 -22.66 0.53 -3.21
CA GLU A 32 -22.36 0.91 -1.82
C GLU A 32 -21.23 0.05 -1.24
N LEU A 33 -20.33 0.68 -0.49
CA LEU A 33 -19.18 0.00 0.11
C LEU A 33 -19.62 -0.86 1.30
N LEU A 34 -19.47 -2.18 1.18
CA LEU A 34 -19.78 -3.15 2.23
C LEU A 34 -18.58 -3.47 3.11
N TYR A 35 -17.38 -3.51 2.53
CA TYR A 35 -16.16 -3.85 3.23
C TYR A 35 -14.93 -3.26 2.55
N GLU A 36 -13.96 -2.83 3.35
CA GLU A 36 -12.63 -2.50 2.87
C GLU A 36 -11.54 -3.13 3.75
N HIS A 37 -10.51 -3.67 3.09
CA HIS A 37 -9.26 -4.06 3.73
C HIS A 37 -8.13 -3.24 3.13
N ARG A 38 -7.51 -2.41 3.97
CA ARG A 38 -6.36 -1.58 3.62
C ARG A 38 -5.14 -2.17 4.34
N ASP A 39 -4.25 -2.80 3.57
CA ASP A 39 -3.06 -3.44 4.15
C ASP A 39 -2.19 -2.38 4.84
N ARG A 40 -1.81 -2.65 6.10
CA ARG A 40 -1.01 -1.77 6.98
C ARG A 40 0.48 -2.16 7.01
N ALA A 41 0.96 -2.97 6.06
CA ALA A 41 2.37 -3.33 5.95
C ALA A 41 3.31 -2.10 5.89
N ILE A 42 4.63 -2.31 5.91
CA ILE A 42 5.65 -1.23 5.90
C ILE A 42 5.52 -0.24 4.72
N LEU A 43 4.83 -0.62 3.64
CA LEU A 43 4.46 0.24 2.50
C LEU A 43 2.95 0.43 2.37
N GLY A 44 2.24 0.26 3.48
CA GLY A 44 0.79 0.16 3.59
C GLY A 44 0.06 1.39 3.07
N PHE A 45 -1.22 1.21 2.88
CA PHE A 45 -2.12 2.25 2.39
C PHE A 45 -1.99 3.51 3.25
N ALA A 46 -1.53 4.59 2.65
CA ALA A 46 -1.54 5.92 3.23
C ALA A 46 -2.80 6.64 2.74
N ALA A 47 -3.72 6.94 3.66
CA ALA A 47 -4.94 7.68 3.31
C ALA A 47 -4.64 9.08 2.74
N ASP A 48 -3.59 9.72 3.26
CA ASP A 48 -3.03 10.96 2.72
C ASP A 48 -1.62 10.70 2.17
N MET A 49 -1.45 10.87 0.87
CA MET A 49 -0.16 10.71 0.19
C MET A 49 0.86 11.81 0.54
N SER A 50 0.39 12.99 0.95
CA SER A 50 1.23 14.10 1.40
C SER A 50 1.79 13.81 2.79
N HIS A 51 1.06 13.04 3.60
CA HIS A 51 1.42 12.67 4.96
C HIS A 51 1.25 11.16 5.20
N PRO A 52 2.10 10.33 4.60
CA PRO A 52 1.92 8.88 4.60
C PRO A 52 2.04 8.21 5.98
N LEU A 53 2.55 8.92 6.98
CA LEU A 53 2.68 8.46 8.36
C LEU A 53 1.62 9.08 9.31
N SER A 54 0.63 9.81 8.79
CA SER A 54 -0.44 10.43 9.58
C SER A 54 -1.19 9.42 10.47
N PHE A 55 -1.29 8.16 10.04
CA PHE A 55 -1.92 7.08 10.81
C PHE A 55 -1.24 6.79 12.17
N LEU A 56 0.02 7.21 12.37
CA LEU A 56 0.71 7.09 13.66
C LEU A 56 0.30 8.17 14.67
N GLN A 57 -0.34 9.25 14.23
CA GLN A 57 -0.79 10.33 15.12
C GLN A 57 -2.08 9.97 15.89
N SER A 58 -2.82 8.97 15.43
CA SER A 58 -4.06 8.52 16.05
C SER A 58 -3.88 7.30 16.98
N LEU A 59 -2.64 6.92 17.28
CA LEU A 59 -2.29 5.85 18.20
C LEU A 59 -2.03 6.42 19.60
#